data_AF-A0A671KTT1-F1
#
_entry.id   AF-A0A671KTT1-F1
#
_cell.length_a   1.000
_cell.length_b   1.000
_cell.length_c   1.000
_cell.angle_alpha   90.00
_cell.angle_beta   90.00
_cell.angle_gamma   90.00
#
_symmetry.space_group_name_H-M   'P 1'
#
loop_
_entity.id
_entity.type
_entity.pdbx_description
1 polymer ?
#
loop_
_entity_poly.entity_id
_entity_poly.type
_entity_poly.pdbx_seq_one_letter_code
_entity_poly.pdbx_strand_id
1 'polypeptide(L)'
;EKQQQFENLDVQLRKLHASVESLVFNRKELSVNTASFAKSAAMLGNSEDHTALSRALSQLAEVEEKIDQLHQDQACADFYLISELLGDYVRLITAGVFDQRMKTWAKCQDAQVMLQRKREAEAKLQHANKPDKLQQAKDEIRERVFALAVKPNAGFSDLRVFFSSQKDRVKDFRVVIIKYLESLVHTQQQLIKYWEAFLPEAKAIS
;
A
#
# COMPACT_ATOMS: atom_id res chain seq x y z
N GLU A 1 18.80 8.67 -12.84
CA GLU A 1 18.98 8.31 -11.40
C GLU A 1 17.67 8.30 -10.61
N LYS A 2 17.00 9.45 -10.35
CA LYS A 2 15.73 9.46 -9.59
C LYS A 2 14.61 8.60 -10.19
N GLN A 3 14.47 8.60 -11.51
CA GLN A 3 13.46 7.78 -12.19
C GLN A 3 13.69 6.28 -11.99
N GLN A 4 14.96 5.85 -12.04
CA GLN A 4 15.33 4.47 -11.81
C GLN A 4 15.15 4.02 -10.35
N GLN A 5 15.33 4.94 -9.39
CA GLN A 5 14.99 4.68 -7.99
C GLN A 5 13.48 4.44 -7.79
N PHE A 6 12.63 5.20 -8.49
CA PHE A 6 11.18 4.99 -8.45
C PHE A 6 10.75 3.68 -9.10
N GLU A 7 11.31 3.35 -10.25
CA GLU A 7 11.05 2.07 -10.93
C GLU A 7 11.47 0.88 -10.06
N ASN A 8 12.63 0.97 -9.39
CA ASN A 8 13.07 -0.06 -8.45
C ASN A 8 12.13 -0.16 -7.24
N LEU A 9 11.68 0.98 -6.69
CA LEU A 9 10.74 1.01 -5.58
C LEU A 9 9.38 0.40 -5.96
N ASP A 10 8.85 0.64 -7.16
CA ASP A 10 7.62 0.01 -7.66
C ASP A 10 7.77 -1.51 -7.71
N VAL A 11 8.88 -2.00 -8.29
CA VAL A 11 9.16 -3.44 -8.36
C VAL A 11 9.26 -4.05 -6.97
N GLN A 12 9.96 -3.40 -6.04
CA GLN A 12 10.11 -3.89 -4.67
C GLN A 12 8.78 -3.91 -3.91
N LEU A 13 7.96 -2.86 -4.03
CA LEU A 13 6.65 -2.79 -3.37
C LEU A 13 5.67 -3.82 -3.90
N ARG A 14 5.66 -4.10 -5.21
CA ARG A 14 4.85 -5.18 -5.79
C ARG A 14 5.26 -6.56 -5.27
N LYS A 15 6.57 -6.83 -5.18
CA LYS A 15 7.08 -8.08 -4.60
C LYS A 15 6.72 -8.22 -3.12
N LEU A 16 6.82 -7.13 -2.37
CA LEU A 16 6.42 -7.10 -0.97
C LEU A 16 4.92 -7.37 -0.82
N HIS A 17 4.07 -6.70 -1.61
CA HIS A 17 2.62 -6.94 -1.62
C HIS A 17 2.29 -8.41 -1.90
N ALA A 18 2.86 -9.00 -2.95
CA ALA A 18 2.64 -10.41 -3.28
C ALA A 18 3.09 -11.37 -2.15
N SER A 19 4.17 -11.04 -1.45
CA SER A 19 4.64 -11.80 -0.29
C SER A 19 3.66 -11.71 0.88
N VAL A 20 3.05 -10.54 1.10
CA VAL A 20 2.01 -10.34 2.11
C VAL A 20 0.70 -11.05 1.73
N GLU A 21 0.31 -11.05 0.46
CA GLU A 21 -0.85 -11.84 -0.01
C GLU A 21 -0.64 -13.34 0.25
N SER A 22 0.58 -13.83 0.02
CA SER A 22 0.95 -15.21 0.34
C SER A 22 0.94 -15.48 1.84
N LEU A 23 1.37 -14.53 2.68
CA LEU A 23 1.26 -14.63 4.14
C LEU A 23 -0.20 -14.78 4.59
N VAL A 24 -1.11 -13.95 4.05
CA VAL A 24 -2.55 -14.04 4.32
C VAL A 24 -3.09 -15.43 3.95
N PHE A 25 -2.73 -15.93 2.77
CA PHE A 25 -3.15 -17.25 2.30
C PHE A 25 -2.65 -18.36 3.24
N ASN A 26 -1.36 -18.38 3.55
CA ASN A 26 -0.75 -19.39 4.42
C ASN A 26 -1.36 -19.36 5.83
N ARG A 27 -1.72 -18.18 6.36
CA ARG A 27 -2.38 -18.04 7.67
C ARG A 27 -3.77 -18.68 7.66
N LYS A 28 -4.53 -18.50 6.58
CA LYS A 28 -5.85 -19.13 6.41
C LYS A 28 -5.73 -20.65 6.29
N GLU A 29 -4.73 -21.14 5.56
CA GLU A 29 -4.47 -22.57 5.46
C GLU A 29 -4.07 -23.17 6.83
N LEU A 30 -3.24 -22.47 7.60
CA LEU A 30 -2.88 -22.86 8.95
C LEU A 30 -4.12 -22.98 9.85
N SER A 31 -5.01 -21.99 9.83
CA SER A 31 -6.31 -22.03 10.53
C SER A 31 -7.12 -23.28 10.17
N VAL A 32 -7.30 -23.58 8.88
CA VAL A 32 -8.03 -24.77 8.43
C VAL A 32 -7.39 -26.07 8.94
N ASN A 33 -6.06 -26.16 8.89
CA ASN A 33 -5.33 -27.33 9.38
C ASN A 33 -5.43 -27.48 10.89
N THR A 34 -5.34 -26.39 11.65
CA THR A 34 -5.52 -26.37 13.11
C THR A 34 -6.93 -26.79 13.50
N ALA A 35 -7.97 -26.31 12.83
CA ALA A 35 -9.35 -26.73 13.07
C ALA A 35 -9.55 -28.24 12.82
N SER A 36 -8.95 -28.76 11.74
CA SER A 36 -8.95 -30.20 11.43
C SER A 36 -8.24 -31.02 12.51
N PHE A 37 -7.11 -30.52 13.01
CA PHE A 37 -6.37 -31.14 14.10
C PHE A 37 -7.20 -31.17 15.40
N ALA A 38 -7.79 -30.03 15.79
CA ALA A 38 -8.65 -29.94 16.97
C ALA A 38 -9.78 -30.96 16.94
N LYS A 39 -10.49 -31.06 15.81
CA LYS A 39 -11.54 -32.07 15.61
C LYS A 39 -11.02 -33.49 15.77
N SER A 40 -9.83 -33.78 15.22
CA SER A 40 -9.21 -35.11 15.31
C SER A 40 -8.81 -35.44 16.74
N ALA A 41 -8.23 -34.49 17.48
CA ALA A 41 -7.90 -34.63 18.90
C ALA A 41 -9.15 -34.90 19.75
N ALA A 42 -10.25 -34.18 19.50
CA ALA A 42 -11.52 -34.42 20.17
C ALA A 42 -12.08 -35.83 19.90
N MET A 43 -12.01 -36.30 18.65
CA MET A 43 -12.43 -37.66 18.29
C MET A 43 -11.61 -38.75 18.99
N LEU A 44 -10.28 -38.55 19.08
CA LEU A 44 -9.40 -39.45 19.82
C LEU A 44 -9.71 -39.42 21.32
N GLY A 45 -9.90 -38.24 21.90
CA GLY A 45 -10.27 -38.11 23.33
C GLY A 45 -11.56 -38.85 23.68
N ASN A 46 -12.55 -38.83 22.79
CA ASN A 46 -13.81 -39.57 22.96
C ASN A 46 -13.68 -41.08 22.81
N SER A 47 -12.63 -41.56 22.13
CA SER A 47 -12.38 -42.98 21.88
C SER A 47 -11.37 -43.58 22.86
N GLU A 48 -10.81 -42.77 23.76
CA GLU A 48 -9.77 -43.16 24.70
C GLU A 48 -10.36 -43.63 26.03
N ASP A 49 -9.98 -44.83 26.47
CA ASP A 49 -10.45 -45.44 27.71
C ASP A 49 -9.71 -44.88 28.93
N HIS A 50 -8.45 -44.48 28.78
CA HIS A 50 -7.66 -43.94 29.87
C HIS A 50 -8.11 -42.51 30.21
N THR A 51 -8.79 -42.35 31.34
CA THR A 51 -9.47 -41.09 31.72
C THR A 51 -8.56 -39.85 31.68
N ALA A 52 -7.31 -39.95 32.17
CA ALA A 52 -6.40 -38.82 32.16
C ALA A 52 -5.97 -38.44 30.73
N LEU A 53 -5.80 -39.43 29.85
CA LEU A 53 -5.40 -39.22 28.46
C LEU A 53 -6.56 -38.68 27.63
N SER A 54 -7.77 -39.24 27.81
CA SER A 54 -9.02 -38.72 27.24
C SER A 54 -9.21 -37.24 27.60
N ARG A 55 -9.09 -36.88 28.89
CA ARG A 55 -9.18 -35.49 29.34
C ARG A 55 -8.12 -34.58 28.70
N ALA A 56 -6.87 -35.04 28.61
CA ALA A 56 -5.79 -34.26 28.00
C ALA A 56 -6.04 -34.02 26.51
N LEU A 57 -6.55 -35.02 25.77
CA LEU A 57 -6.91 -34.89 24.35
C LEU A 57 -8.09 -33.94 24.14
N SER A 58 -9.13 -34.00 24.98
CA SER A 58 -10.24 -33.06 24.92
C SER A 58 -9.80 -31.62 25.18
N GLN A 59 -8.94 -31.39 26.18
CA GLN A 59 -8.41 -30.05 26.44
C GLN A 59 -7.46 -29.56 25.35
N LEU A 60 -6.65 -30.45 24.77
CA LEU A 60 -5.83 -30.11 23.61
C LEU A 60 -6.71 -29.64 22.44
N ALA A 61 -7.82 -30.33 22.18
CA ALA A 61 -8.78 -29.91 21.16
C ALA A 61 -9.34 -28.50 21.44
N GLU A 62 -9.74 -28.20 22.67
CA GLU A 62 -10.23 -26.86 23.06
C GLU A 62 -9.16 -25.77 22.90
N VAL A 63 -7.89 -26.08 23.20
CA VAL A 63 -6.76 -25.16 23.01
C VAL A 63 -6.57 -24.88 21.53
N GLU A 64 -6.57 -25.91 20.70
CA GLU A 64 -6.39 -25.79 19.26
C GLU A 64 -7.57 -25.07 18.58
N GLU A 65 -8.81 -25.23 19.05
CA GLU A 65 -9.95 -24.41 18.60
C GLU A 65 -9.74 -22.92 18.91
N LYS A 66 -9.22 -22.60 20.09
CA LYS A 66 -8.89 -21.21 20.43
C LYS A 66 -7.72 -20.68 19.59
N ILE A 67 -6.74 -21.51 19.26
CA ILE A 67 -5.60 -21.15 18.40
C ILE A 67 -6.06 -20.95 16.95
N ASP A 68 -6.99 -21.76 16.45
CA ASP A 68 -7.63 -21.55 15.14
C ASP A 68 -8.28 -20.16 15.08
N GLN A 69 -9.07 -19.78 16.09
CA GLN A 69 -9.66 -18.43 16.16
C GLN A 69 -8.59 -17.33 16.11
N LEU A 70 -7.47 -17.51 16.82
CA LEU A 70 -6.34 -16.58 16.77
C LEU A 70 -5.71 -16.48 15.37
N HIS A 71 -5.61 -17.60 14.64
CA HIS A 71 -5.13 -17.60 13.26
C HIS A 71 -6.09 -16.88 12.31
N GLN A 72 -7.41 -17.03 12.49
CA GLN A 72 -8.41 -16.31 11.72
C GLN A 72 -8.33 -14.80 11.97
N ASP A 73 -8.20 -14.39 13.24
CA ASP A 73 -8.05 -12.98 13.61
C ASP A 73 -6.77 -12.38 13.02
N GLN A 74 -5.64 -13.12 13.08
CA GLN A 74 -4.39 -12.72 12.42
C GLN A 74 -4.52 -12.62 10.91
N ALA A 75 -5.20 -13.56 10.25
CA ALA A 75 -5.40 -13.52 8.81
C ALA A 75 -6.25 -12.31 8.39
N CYS A 76 -7.24 -11.94 9.19
CA CYS A 76 -8.01 -10.71 9.01
C CYS A 76 -7.11 -9.47 9.17
N ALA A 77 -6.28 -9.40 10.20
CA ALA A 77 -5.36 -8.29 10.40
C ALA A 77 -4.32 -8.20 9.27
N ASP A 78 -3.75 -9.33 8.84
CA ASP A 78 -2.82 -9.41 7.71
C ASP A 78 -3.46 -8.84 6.43
N PHE A 79 -4.72 -9.20 6.16
CA PHE A 79 -5.43 -8.73 4.97
C PHE A 79 -5.80 -7.25 5.07
N TYR A 80 -6.58 -6.87 6.08
CA TYR A 80 -7.19 -5.55 6.18
C TYR A 80 -6.21 -4.44 6.57
N LEU A 81 -5.16 -4.74 7.34
CA LEU A 81 -4.22 -3.72 7.81
C LEU A 81 -3.01 -3.59 6.90
N ILE A 82 -2.38 -4.70 6.50
CA ILE A 82 -1.10 -4.62 5.78
C ILE A 82 -1.21 -4.94 4.29
N SER A 83 -2.01 -5.94 3.88
CA SER A 83 -2.19 -6.25 2.46
C SER A 83 -2.89 -5.10 1.73
N GLU A 84 -4.05 -4.64 2.23
CA GLU A 84 -4.78 -3.53 1.61
C GLU A 84 -3.96 -2.23 1.58
N LEU A 85 -3.25 -1.92 2.68
CA LEU A 85 -2.37 -0.76 2.74
C LEU A 85 -1.31 -0.82 1.64
N LEU A 86 -0.57 -1.92 1.53
CA LEU A 86 0.44 -2.08 0.49
C LEU A 86 -0.18 -2.07 -0.92
N GLY A 87 -1.35 -2.66 -1.09
CA GLY A 87 -2.11 -2.65 -2.34
C GLY A 87 -2.48 -1.24 -2.79
N ASP A 88 -2.92 -0.38 -1.87
CA ASP A 88 -3.18 1.03 -2.13
C ASP A 88 -1.92 1.79 -2.55
N TYR A 89 -0.77 1.52 -1.91
CA TYR A 89 0.50 2.12 -2.30
C TYR A 89 0.97 1.67 -3.67
N VAL A 90 0.84 0.37 -3.99
CA VAL A 90 1.15 -0.17 -5.33
C VAL A 90 0.25 0.50 -6.38
N ARG A 91 -1.06 0.60 -6.12
CA ARG A 91 -2.01 1.27 -7.03
C ARG A 91 -1.66 2.74 -7.20
N LEU A 92 -1.33 3.46 -6.13
CA LEU A 92 -0.95 4.87 -6.19
C LEU A 92 0.29 5.11 -7.05
N ILE A 93 1.33 4.29 -6.86
CA ILE A 93 2.59 4.39 -7.62
C ILE A 93 2.34 4.05 -9.09
N THR A 94 1.54 3.00 -9.34
CA THR A 94 1.17 2.56 -10.69
C THR A 94 0.26 3.55 -11.42
N ALA A 95 -0.60 4.28 -10.70
CA ALA A 95 -1.56 5.25 -11.25
C ALA A 95 -0.91 6.50 -11.89
N GLY A 96 0.42 6.52 -12.05
CA GLY A 96 1.02 7.36 -13.07
C GLY A 96 1.06 8.84 -12.74
N VAL A 97 1.09 9.22 -11.46
CA VAL A 97 1.35 10.62 -11.07
C VAL A 97 2.66 11.11 -11.72
N PHE A 98 3.63 10.23 -11.89
CA PHE A 98 4.87 10.55 -12.59
C PHE A 98 4.72 10.68 -14.10
N ASP A 99 4.00 9.76 -14.76
CA ASP A 99 3.74 9.82 -16.21
C ASP A 99 2.92 11.07 -16.57
N GLN A 100 1.87 11.35 -15.80
CA GLN A 100 1.07 12.57 -15.97
C GLN A 100 1.88 13.83 -15.70
N ARG A 101 2.77 13.81 -14.71
CA ARG A 101 3.72 14.90 -14.43
C ARG A 101 4.71 15.09 -15.57
N MET A 102 5.27 14.02 -16.12
CA MET A 102 6.21 14.07 -17.24
C MET A 102 5.55 14.62 -18.49
N LYS A 103 4.32 14.17 -18.78
CA LYS A 103 3.49 14.70 -19.89
C LYS A 103 3.15 16.17 -19.71
N THR A 104 2.78 16.59 -18.50
CA THR A 104 2.44 17.99 -18.21
C THR A 104 3.68 18.89 -18.30
N TRP A 105 4.81 18.42 -17.78
CA TRP A 105 6.09 19.12 -17.85
C TRP A 105 6.59 19.24 -19.30
N ALA A 106 6.53 18.15 -20.08
CA ALA A 106 6.89 18.17 -21.51
C ALA A 106 6.03 19.16 -22.30
N LYS A 107 4.70 19.14 -22.11
CA LYS A 107 3.79 20.13 -22.73
C LYS A 107 4.14 21.57 -22.37
N CYS A 108 4.54 21.81 -21.12
CA CYS A 108 4.94 23.14 -20.67
C CYS A 108 6.26 23.59 -21.33
N GLN A 109 7.22 22.68 -21.48
CA GLN A 109 8.49 22.95 -22.14
C GLN A 109 8.31 23.22 -23.64
N ASP A 110 7.49 22.42 -24.33
CA ASP A 110 7.16 22.64 -25.74
C ASP A 110 6.52 24.02 -25.98
N ALA A 111 5.60 24.40 -25.10
CA ALA A 111 4.96 25.70 -25.18
C ALA A 111 5.94 26.87 -24.91
N GLN A 112 6.93 26.68 -24.03
CA GLN A 112 7.99 27.66 -23.79
C GLN A 112 8.92 27.82 -25.01
N VAL A 113 9.30 26.71 -25.66
CA VAL A 113 10.09 26.75 -26.91
C VAL A 113 9.30 27.44 -28.02
N MET A 114 8.01 27.16 -28.14
CA MET A 114 7.14 27.83 -29.11
C MET A 114 7.03 29.35 -28.86
N LEU A 115 6.87 29.75 -27.59
CA LEU A 115 6.83 31.16 -27.20
C LEU A 115 8.14 31.87 -27.55
N GLN A 116 9.28 31.21 -27.32
CA GLN A 116 10.60 31.76 -27.67
C GLN A 116 10.72 31.99 -29.18
N ARG A 117 10.31 31.03 -30.01
CA ARG A 117 10.29 31.18 -31.47
C ARG A 117 9.38 32.32 -31.94
N LYS A 118 8.23 32.53 -31.28
CA LYS A 118 7.30 33.63 -31.59
C LYS A 118 7.92 34.99 -31.26
N ARG A 119 8.63 35.12 -30.13
CA ARG A 119 9.39 36.34 -29.78
C ARG A 119 10.51 36.63 -30.77
N GLU A 120 11.24 35.61 -31.22
CA GLU A 120 12.26 35.77 -32.26
C GLU A 120 11.66 36.22 -33.60
N ALA A 121 10.48 35.71 -33.96
CA ALA A 121 9.77 36.14 -35.15
C ALA A 121 9.24 37.59 -35.05
N GLU A 122 8.75 38.00 -33.86
CA GLU A 122 8.37 39.38 -33.57
C GLU A 122 9.56 40.33 -33.74
N ALA A 123 10.73 40.00 -33.16
CA ALA A 123 11.95 40.79 -33.28
C ALA A 123 12.35 41.00 -34.75
N LYS A 124 12.26 39.93 -35.57
CA LYS A 124 12.52 40.02 -37.02
C LYS A 124 11.51 40.92 -37.75
N LEU A 125 10.22 40.86 -37.40
CA LEU A 125 9.18 41.73 -37.99
C LEU A 125 9.37 43.19 -37.61
N GLN A 126 9.84 43.46 -36.38
CA GLN A 126 10.17 44.79 -35.90
C GLN A 126 11.34 45.39 -36.69
N HIS A 127 12.37 44.59 -36.99
CA HIS A 127 13.47 45.02 -37.88
C HIS A 127 13.04 45.19 -39.34
N ALA A 128 12.05 44.42 -39.81
CA ALA A 128 11.53 44.49 -41.17
C ALA A 128 10.49 45.62 -41.41
N ASN A 129 10.17 46.41 -40.38
CA ASN A 129 9.31 47.60 -40.44
C ASN A 129 7.90 47.34 -41.04
N LYS A 130 7.25 46.24 -40.66
CA LYS A 130 5.89 45.87 -41.08
C LYS A 130 4.88 46.02 -39.92
N PRO A 131 4.28 47.21 -39.70
CA PRO A 131 3.52 47.54 -38.49
C PRO A 131 2.27 46.68 -38.26
N ASP A 132 1.50 46.37 -39.31
CA ASP A 132 0.27 45.56 -39.17
C ASP A 132 0.56 44.12 -38.73
N LYS A 133 1.61 43.51 -39.30
CA LYS A 133 2.04 42.15 -38.93
C LYS A 133 2.69 42.09 -37.55
N LEU A 134 3.29 43.20 -37.11
CA LEU A 134 3.88 43.32 -35.79
C LEU A 134 2.82 43.36 -34.69
N GLN A 135 1.72 44.10 -34.92
CA GLN A 135 0.62 44.19 -33.95
C GLN A 135 -0.05 42.82 -33.74
N GLN A 136 -0.33 42.09 -34.82
CA GLN A 136 -0.87 40.73 -34.75
C GLN A 136 0.06 39.77 -33.98
N ALA A 137 1.38 39.84 -34.21
CA ALA A 137 2.35 39.00 -33.50
C ALA A 137 2.39 39.31 -31.98
N LYS A 138 2.28 40.58 -31.60
CA LYS A 138 2.23 41.02 -30.19
C LYS A 138 0.98 40.52 -29.48
N ASP A 139 -0.16 40.54 -30.16
CA ASP A 139 -1.42 40.09 -29.57
C ASP A 139 -1.47 38.56 -29.44
N GLU A 140 -0.95 37.81 -30.42
CA GLU A 140 -0.76 36.36 -30.31
C GLU A 140 0.20 35.97 -29.17
N ILE A 141 1.28 36.73 -28.94
CA ILE A 141 2.21 36.49 -27.83
C ILE A 141 1.52 36.77 -26.49
N ARG A 142 0.75 37.85 -26.38
CA ARG A 142 -0.02 38.17 -25.15
C ARG A 142 -1.00 37.07 -24.79
N GLU A 143 -1.77 36.60 -25.75
CA GLU A 143 -2.74 35.52 -25.56
C GLU A 143 -2.05 34.21 -25.12
N ARG A 144 -0.93 33.86 -25.77
CA ARG A 144 -0.15 32.67 -25.39
C ARG A 144 0.49 32.79 -24.02
N VAL A 145 1.02 33.96 -23.65
CA VAL A 145 1.57 34.21 -22.31
C VAL A 145 0.47 34.10 -21.26
N PHE A 146 -0.72 34.64 -21.53
CA PHE A 146 -1.86 34.51 -20.62
C PHE A 146 -2.29 33.04 -20.45
N ALA A 147 -2.42 32.29 -21.55
CA ALA A 147 -2.73 30.87 -21.50
C ALA A 147 -1.64 30.04 -20.77
N LEU A 148 -0.38 30.43 -20.92
CA LEU A 148 0.79 29.84 -20.24
C LEU A 148 0.94 30.28 -18.78
N ALA A 149 0.32 31.37 -18.34
CA ALA A 149 0.34 31.76 -16.93
C ALA A 149 -0.74 31.02 -16.14
N VAL A 150 -1.89 30.76 -16.75
CA VAL A 150 -3.05 30.13 -16.11
C VAL A 150 -2.91 28.61 -16.02
N LYS A 151 -2.51 27.94 -17.11
CA LYS A 151 -2.50 26.45 -17.18
C LYS A 151 -1.42 25.77 -16.31
N PRO A 152 -0.16 26.23 -16.28
CA PRO A 152 0.87 25.62 -15.46
C PRO A 152 0.62 25.86 -13.97
N ASN A 153 0.14 27.05 -13.57
CA ASN A 153 -0.16 27.34 -12.16
C ASN A 153 -1.19 26.38 -11.57
N ALA A 154 -2.23 26.02 -12.33
CA ALA A 154 -3.19 25.00 -11.93
C ALA A 154 -2.54 23.60 -11.77
N GLY A 155 -1.70 23.18 -12.72
CA GLY A 155 -0.97 21.91 -12.62
C GLY A 155 0.04 21.87 -11.47
N PHE A 156 0.69 22.99 -11.16
CA PHE A 156 1.63 23.13 -10.04
C PHE A 156 0.92 23.21 -8.68
N SER A 157 -0.27 23.81 -8.60
CA SER A 157 -1.09 23.76 -7.38
C SER A 157 -1.55 22.34 -7.08
N ASP A 158 -1.99 21.59 -8.09
CA ASP A 158 -2.39 20.19 -7.93
C ASP A 158 -1.22 19.32 -7.47
N LEU A 159 -0.02 19.55 -8.03
CA LEU A 159 1.22 18.91 -7.57
C LEU A 159 1.54 19.27 -6.11
N ARG A 160 1.36 20.52 -5.68
CA ARG A 160 1.58 20.93 -4.28
C ARG A 160 0.63 20.23 -3.33
N VAL A 161 -0.67 20.21 -3.65
CA VAL A 161 -1.70 19.53 -2.86
C VAL A 161 -1.40 18.02 -2.78
N PHE A 162 -0.94 17.43 -3.89
CA PHE A 162 -0.46 16.05 -3.93
C PHE A 162 0.75 15.83 -3.01
N PHE A 163 1.78 16.69 -3.05
CA PHE A 163 2.95 16.54 -2.17
C PHE A 163 2.62 16.72 -0.69
N SER A 164 1.68 17.61 -0.34
CA SER A 164 1.17 17.69 1.04
C SER A 164 0.43 16.41 1.45
N SER A 165 -0.41 15.84 0.58
CA SER A 165 -1.11 14.59 0.89
C SER A 165 -0.15 13.40 1.05
N GLN A 166 1.00 13.41 0.37
CA GLN A 166 2.05 12.39 0.59
C GLN A 166 2.63 12.44 2.02
N LYS A 167 2.77 13.62 2.63
CA LYS A 167 3.30 13.72 4.01
C LYS A 167 2.33 13.16 5.04
N ASP A 168 1.04 13.37 4.85
CA ASP A 168 0.04 12.83 5.76
C ASP A 168 -0.12 11.31 5.57
N ARG A 169 0.02 10.80 4.34
CA ARG A 169 0.10 9.35 4.08
C ARG A 169 1.20 8.62 4.84
N VAL A 170 2.38 9.23 5.01
CA VAL A 170 3.47 8.60 5.81
C VAL A 170 3.06 8.43 7.28
N LYS A 171 2.31 9.39 7.83
CA LYS A 171 1.79 9.29 9.19
C LYS A 171 0.72 8.19 9.27
N ASP A 172 -0.19 8.15 8.31
CA ASP A 172 -1.24 7.12 8.25
C ASP A 172 -0.65 5.72 8.13
N PHE A 173 0.35 5.54 7.26
CA PHE A 173 1.11 4.30 7.14
C PHE A 173 1.68 3.86 8.49
N ARG A 174 2.36 4.76 9.19
CA ARG A 174 2.93 4.46 10.50
C ARG A 174 1.87 4.03 11.51
N VAL A 175 0.72 4.70 11.54
CA VAL A 175 -0.39 4.35 12.44
C VAL A 175 -0.92 2.95 12.14
N VAL A 176 -1.12 2.61 10.86
CA VAL A 176 -1.62 1.29 10.46
C VAL A 176 -0.61 0.19 10.79
N ILE A 177 0.69 0.41 10.55
CA ILE A 177 1.74 -0.55 10.93
C ILE A 177 1.81 -0.75 12.44
N ILE A 178 1.69 0.31 13.24
CA ILE A 178 1.66 0.18 14.70
C ILE A 178 0.47 -0.68 15.13
N LYS A 179 -0.74 -0.40 14.62
CA LYS A 179 -1.93 -1.20 14.90
C LYS A 179 -1.76 -2.66 14.51
N TYR A 180 -1.13 -2.93 13.38
CA TYR A 180 -0.83 -4.28 12.94
C TYR A 180 0.12 -5.00 13.90
N LEU A 181 1.23 -4.35 14.29
CA LEU A 181 2.17 -4.91 15.25
C LEU A 181 1.54 -5.15 16.63
N GLU A 182 0.71 -4.23 17.11
CA GLU A 182 -0.06 -4.38 18.34
C GLU A 182 -1.00 -5.59 18.27
N SER A 183 -1.69 -5.79 17.14
CA SER A 183 -2.55 -6.96 16.93
C SER A 183 -1.76 -8.27 16.96
N LEU A 184 -0.57 -8.31 16.33
CA LEU A 184 0.30 -9.48 16.35
C LEU A 184 0.77 -9.82 17.76
N VAL A 185 1.23 -8.80 18.52
CA VAL A 185 1.65 -8.97 19.92
C VAL A 185 0.50 -9.48 20.76
N HIS A 186 -0.70 -8.94 20.58
CA HIS A 186 -1.89 -9.37 21.30
C HIS A 186 -2.20 -10.85 21.03
N THR A 187 -2.21 -11.29 19.77
CA THR A 187 -2.45 -12.70 19.44
C THR A 187 -1.39 -13.60 20.07
N GLN A 188 -0.11 -13.22 20.02
CA GLN A 188 0.97 -14.02 20.60
C GLN A 188 0.82 -14.15 22.13
N GLN A 189 0.39 -13.08 22.81
CA GLN A 189 0.10 -13.14 24.24
C GLN A 189 -1.06 -14.09 24.57
N GLN A 190 -2.10 -14.15 23.75
CA GLN A 190 -3.19 -15.12 23.94
C GLN A 190 -2.74 -16.56 23.68
N LEU A 191 -1.93 -16.78 22.63
CA LEU A 191 -1.36 -18.09 22.33
C LEU A 191 -0.58 -18.64 23.52
N ILE A 192 0.29 -17.82 24.13
CA ILE A 192 1.05 -18.19 25.33
C ILE A 192 0.11 -18.59 26.46
N LYS A 193 -0.91 -17.76 26.75
CA LYS A 193 -1.88 -18.05 27.83
C LYS A 193 -2.61 -19.36 27.61
N TYR A 194 -3.01 -19.68 26.38
CA TYR A 194 -3.71 -20.93 26.08
C TYR A 194 -2.81 -22.15 26.29
N TRP A 195 -1.55 -22.08 25.87
CA TRP A 195 -0.59 -23.16 26.12
C TRP A 195 -0.20 -23.30 27.59
N GLU A 196 -0.02 -22.19 28.33
CA GLU A 196 0.25 -22.20 29.77
C GLU A 196 -0.91 -22.83 30.55
N ALA A 197 -2.15 -22.56 30.14
CA ALA A 197 -3.34 -23.16 30.76
C ALA A 197 -3.43 -24.67 30.52
N PHE A 198 -2.92 -25.18 29.39
CA PHE A 198 -2.91 -26.61 29.03
C PHE A 198 -1.75 -27.41 29.67
N LEU A 199 -0.68 -26.72 30.07
CA LEU A 199 0.54 -27.36 30.58
C LEU A 199 0.31 -28.35 31.75
N PRO A 200 -0.59 -28.10 32.72
CA PRO A 200 -0.86 -29.04 33.80
C PRO A 200 -1.42 -30.38 33.30
N GLU A 201 -2.32 -30.35 32.33
CA GLU A 201 -2.94 -31.51 31.71
C GLU A 201 -1.93 -32.34 30.92
N ALA A 202 -1.03 -31.67 30.19
CA ALA A 202 0.07 -32.35 29.51
C ALA A 202 1.02 -33.06 30.50
N LYS A 203 1.23 -32.50 31.69
CA LYS A 203 2.05 -33.12 32.75
C LYS A 203 1.33 -34.25 33.48
N ALA A 204 0.00 -34.28 33.47
CA ALA A 204 -0.77 -35.33 34.13
C ALA A 204 -0.69 -36.68 33.40
N ILE A 205 -0.21 -36.69 32.15
CA ILE A 205 -0.08 -37.87 31.30
C ILE A 205 1.39 -38.29 31.06
N SER A 206 2.37 -37.52 31.56
CA SER A 206 3.81 -37.82 31.49
C SER A 206 4.28 -38.63 32.69
#